data_AF-A0A4Y5YU61-F1
#
_entry.id   AF-A0A4Y5YU61-F1
#
_cell.length_a   1.000
_cell.length_b   1.000
_cell.length_c   1.000
_cell.angle_alpha   90.00
_cell.angle_beta   90.00
_cell.angle_gamma   90.00
#
_symmetry.space_group_name_H-M   'P 1'
#
loop_
_entity.id
_entity.type
_entity.pdbx_description
1 polymer ?
#
loop_
_entity_poly.entity_id
_entity_poly.type
_entity_poly.pdbx_seq_one_letter_code
_entity_poly.pdbx_strand_id
1 'polypeptide(L)'
;MTGIRGDRSRGARLLLVAATIMMLAGCATATTGPPGASPTATPTPTAACPQVEGVELPPECAPYDPEHAMAQNDRYRDRVDLSDESRAAAEQPAADIRTALETLRTSGDLSVEAVEDAIADAGLSGIQTLGDERAVAFGVAAPEGGCIFGEVSAEVLSVEIGGVIMDGGCLPAVGH
;
A
#
# COMPACT_ATOMS: atom_id res chain seq x y z
N MET A 1 37.16 -18.27 52.70
CA MET A 1 37.61 -18.46 51.30
C MET A 1 36.92 -17.43 50.43
N THR A 2 37.75 -16.65 49.76
CA THR A 2 37.47 -15.54 48.84
C THR A 2 36.71 -16.03 47.60
N GLY A 3 35.85 -15.19 47.02
CA GLY A 3 35.15 -15.49 45.76
C GLY A 3 34.53 -14.26 45.13
N ILE A 4 35.36 -13.43 44.49
CA ILE A 4 35.00 -12.31 43.61
C ILE A 4 34.47 -12.86 42.26
N ARG A 5 33.30 -12.40 41.81
CA ARG A 5 32.83 -12.38 40.40
C ARG A 5 31.55 -11.54 40.38
N GLY A 6 31.39 -10.46 39.63
CA GLY A 6 32.12 -9.96 38.47
C GLY A 6 31.07 -9.25 37.62
N ASP A 7 31.16 -7.92 37.58
CA ASP A 7 30.25 -6.91 37.05
C ASP A 7 30.02 -7.02 35.53
N ARG A 8 29.34 -8.09 35.09
CA ARG A 8 29.23 -8.46 33.66
C ARG A 8 28.14 -7.69 32.89
N SER A 9 27.21 -7.03 33.59
CA SER A 9 26.03 -6.39 32.97
C SER A 9 26.27 -4.94 32.55
N ARG A 10 27.26 -4.25 33.14
CA ARG A 10 27.60 -2.86 32.79
C ARG A 10 28.41 -2.74 31.49
N GLY A 11 29.24 -3.75 31.18
CA GLY A 11 30.07 -3.75 29.97
C GLY A 11 29.28 -3.89 28.66
N ALA A 12 28.21 -4.69 28.67
CA ALA A 12 27.39 -4.92 27.46
C ALA A 12 26.57 -3.68 27.05
N ARG A 13 26.10 -2.89 28.02
CA ARG A 13 25.36 -1.64 27.75
C ARG A 13 26.27 -0.50 27.25
N LEU A 14 27.53 -0.45 27.68
CA LEU A 14 28.49 0.56 27.24
C LEU A 14 29.00 0.30 25.80
N LEU A 15 29.17 -0.97 25.43
CA LEU A 15 29.59 -1.35 24.06
C LEU A 15 28.51 -1.04 23.01
N LEU A 16 27.23 -1.15 23.38
CA LEU A 16 26.12 -0.92 22.46
C LEU A 16 25.89 0.58 22.17
N VAL A 17 26.20 1.46 23.13
CA VAL A 17 26.15 2.93 22.94
C VAL A 17 27.34 3.45 22.13
N ALA A 18 28.52 2.83 22.26
CA ALA A 18 29.70 3.22 21.48
C ALA A 18 29.58 2.85 19.98
N ALA A 19 28.90 1.75 19.66
CA ALA A 19 28.69 1.30 18.29
C ALA A 19 27.72 2.20 17.50
N THR A 20 26.70 2.79 18.15
CA THR A 20 25.74 3.70 17.50
C THR A 20 26.36 5.06 17.16
N ILE A 21 27.36 5.52 17.92
CA ILE A 21 28.01 6.83 17.70
C ILE A 21 28.97 6.78 16.49
N MET A 22 29.56 5.63 16.17
CA MET A 22 30.48 5.50 15.02
C MET A 22 29.77 5.47 13.65
N MET A 23 28.47 5.18 13.58
CA MET A 23 27.74 5.14 12.30
C MET A 23 27.20 6.49 11.82
N LEU A 24 27.36 7.57 12.60
CA LEU A 24 26.95 8.93 12.21
C LEU A 24 28.12 9.82 11.73
N ALA A 25 29.34 9.27 11.61
CA ALA A 25 30.54 10.00 11.19
C ALA A 25 30.91 9.71 9.72
N GLY A 26 30.01 10.03 8.79
CA GLY A 26 30.28 10.13 7.36
C GLY A 26 29.09 10.83 6.72
N CYS A 27 29.15 12.04 6.17
CA CYS A 27 30.22 12.72 5.46
C CYS A 27 30.27 14.19 5.90
N ALA A 28 31.36 14.64 6.51
CA ALA A 28 31.64 16.07 6.65
C ALA A 28 33.15 16.28 6.51
N THR A 29 33.66 16.01 5.31
CA THR A 29 34.99 16.48 4.92
C THR A 29 34.87 17.98 4.70
N ALA A 30 35.05 18.76 5.76
CA ALA A 30 35.26 20.21 5.64
C ALA A 30 36.67 20.42 5.05
N THR A 31 36.78 20.30 3.73
CA THR A 31 37.89 20.89 2.99
C THR A 31 37.79 22.39 3.19
N THR A 32 38.76 22.97 3.91
CA THR A 32 39.02 24.41 3.87
C THR A 32 39.46 24.76 2.46
N GLY A 33 38.47 25.03 1.61
CA GLY A 33 38.68 25.54 0.26
C GLY A 33 39.38 26.91 0.30
N PRO A 34 40.11 27.29 -0.76
CA PRO A 34 40.80 28.58 -0.82
C PRO A 34 39.82 29.74 -0.59
N PRO A 35 40.26 30.86 0.00
CA PRO A 35 39.42 32.05 0.13
C PRO A 35 39.11 32.57 -1.28
N GLY A 36 37.92 32.24 -1.77
CA GLY A 36 37.50 32.52 -3.14
C GLY A 36 36.29 31.70 -3.63
N ALA A 37 35.60 30.96 -2.76
CA ALA A 37 34.34 30.34 -3.12
C ALA A 37 33.27 31.43 -3.36
N SER A 38 33.05 31.75 -4.63
CA SER A 38 31.87 32.48 -5.08
C SER A 38 30.61 31.82 -4.49
N PRO A 39 29.59 32.61 -4.11
CA PRO A 39 28.35 32.04 -3.60
C PRO A 39 27.79 31.05 -4.64
N THR A 40 27.66 29.78 -4.25
CA THR A 40 26.97 28.78 -5.06
C THR A 40 25.54 29.28 -5.27
N ALA A 41 25.16 29.48 -6.52
CA ALA A 41 23.79 29.87 -6.87
C ALA A 41 22.80 28.88 -6.23
N THR A 42 21.81 29.39 -5.53
CA THR A 42 20.72 28.57 -4.98
C THR A 42 19.92 28.01 -6.16
N PRO A 43 19.66 26.68 -6.25
CA PRO A 43 18.77 26.15 -7.27
C PRO A 43 17.43 26.89 -7.23
N THR A 44 17.08 27.51 -8.36
CA THR A 44 15.77 28.13 -8.56
C THR A 44 14.76 27.02 -8.85
N PRO A 45 13.54 27.03 -8.30
CA PRO A 45 12.54 26.02 -8.63
C PRO A 45 12.23 26.04 -10.13
N THR A 46 12.48 24.91 -10.79
CA THR A 46 12.10 24.71 -12.20
C THR A 46 10.58 24.59 -12.29
N ALA A 47 9.96 25.35 -13.19
CA ALA A 47 8.54 25.18 -13.47
C ALA A 47 8.30 23.83 -14.17
N ALA A 48 7.19 23.16 -13.88
CA ALA A 48 6.76 21.97 -14.61
C ALA A 48 5.68 22.36 -15.63
N CYS A 49 5.87 22.03 -16.91
CA CYS A 49 4.94 22.38 -17.98
C CYS A 49 4.39 21.12 -18.66
N PRO A 50 3.07 21.02 -18.87
CA PRO A 50 2.50 19.92 -19.62
C PRO A 50 2.99 19.99 -21.07
N GLN A 51 3.47 18.88 -21.59
CA GLN A 51 3.76 18.71 -23.00
C GLN A 51 2.44 18.76 -23.76
N VAL A 52 2.32 19.69 -24.71
CA VAL A 52 1.18 19.80 -25.62
C VAL A 52 1.71 19.63 -27.04
N GLU A 53 1.08 18.77 -27.82
CA GLU A 53 1.51 18.50 -29.19
C GLU A 53 1.56 19.80 -30.01
N GLY A 54 2.69 20.05 -30.67
CA GLY A 54 2.90 21.24 -31.49
C GLY A 54 3.21 22.53 -30.73
N VAL A 55 3.32 22.50 -29.40
CA VAL A 55 3.71 23.66 -28.58
C VAL A 55 5.16 23.52 -28.13
N GLU A 56 6.00 24.49 -28.50
CA GLU A 56 7.37 24.55 -27.99
C GLU A 56 7.39 25.17 -26.59
N LEU A 57 7.96 24.42 -25.64
CA LEU A 57 8.00 24.82 -24.25
C LEU A 57 9.15 25.80 -23.99
N PRO A 58 8.98 26.76 -23.05
CA PRO A 58 10.07 27.63 -22.63
C PRO A 58 11.26 26.83 -22.08
N PRO A 59 12.51 27.24 -22.35
CA PRO A 59 13.72 26.50 -21.96
C PRO A 59 13.91 26.38 -20.45
N GLU A 60 13.28 27.25 -19.66
CA GLU A 60 13.27 27.21 -18.20
C GLU A 60 12.28 26.19 -17.62
N CYS A 61 11.47 25.53 -18.46
CA CYS A 61 10.43 24.61 -18.01
C CYS A 61 10.83 23.14 -18.17
N ALA A 62 10.59 22.35 -17.12
CA ALA A 62 10.69 20.90 -17.15
C ALA A 62 9.43 20.32 -17.80
N PRO A 63 9.55 19.64 -18.95
CA PRO A 63 8.38 19.12 -19.65
C PRO A 63 7.89 17.83 -18.98
N TYR A 64 6.57 17.67 -18.82
CA TYR A 64 5.96 16.41 -18.37
C TYR A 64 4.79 16.00 -19.27
N ASP A 65 4.58 14.69 -19.43
CA ASP A 65 3.42 14.13 -20.12
C ASP A 65 2.29 13.96 -19.08
N PRO A 66 1.19 14.74 -19.15
CA PRO A 66 0.12 14.69 -18.17
C PRO A 66 -0.62 13.36 -18.18
N GLU A 67 -0.89 12.79 -19.35
CA GLU A 67 -1.57 11.51 -19.49
C GLU A 67 -0.74 10.38 -18.90
N HIS A 68 0.56 10.33 -19.20
CA HIS A 68 1.47 9.36 -18.61
C HIS A 68 1.58 9.53 -17.10
N ALA A 69 1.66 10.77 -16.60
CA ALA A 69 1.74 11.04 -15.17
C ALA A 69 0.47 10.61 -14.42
N MET A 70 -0.71 10.88 -14.98
CA MET A 70 -1.98 10.42 -14.41
C MET A 70 -2.10 8.89 -14.47
N ALA A 71 -1.74 8.28 -15.61
CA ALA A 71 -1.76 6.82 -15.74
C ALA A 71 -0.87 6.16 -14.69
N GLN A 72 0.34 6.67 -14.45
CA GLN A 72 1.25 6.15 -13.43
C GLN A 72 0.74 6.37 -12.01
N ASN A 73 -0.03 7.44 -11.76
CA ASN A 73 -0.72 7.62 -10.49
C ASN A 73 -1.76 6.52 -10.30
N ASP A 74 -2.63 6.28 -11.28
CA ASP A 74 -3.73 5.32 -11.18
C ASP A 74 -3.29 3.86 -10.96
N ARG A 75 -2.03 3.51 -11.30
CA ARG A 75 -1.46 2.16 -11.09
C ARG A 75 -1.44 1.70 -9.64
N TYR A 76 -1.64 2.59 -8.67
CA TYR A 76 -1.81 2.20 -7.27
C TYR A 76 -2.96 1.19 -7.07
N ARG A 77 -3.98 1.24 -7.95
CA ARG A 77 -5.12 0.34 -7.97
C ARG A 77 -4.89 -0.95 -8.75
N ASP A 78 -3.80 -1.05 -9.53
CA ASP A 78 -3.47 -2.24 -10.31
C ASP A 78 -3.29 -3.43 -9.36
N ARG A 79 -3.72 -4.61 -9.78
CA ARG A 79 -3.50 -5.85 -9.03
C ARG A 79 -2.20 -6.50 -9.45
N VAL A 80 -1.47 -7.04 -8.48
CA VAL A 80 -0.37 -7.95 -8.76
C VAL A 80 -0.92 -9.26 -9.33
N ASP A 81 -0.10 -9.93 -10.14
CA ASP A 81 -0.47 -11.25 -10.65
C ASP A 81 -0.62 -12.25 -9.50
N LEU A 82 -1.66 -13.08 -9.58
CA LEU A 82 -1.93 -14.15 -8.63
C LEU A 82 -1.44 -15.46 -9.20
N SER A 83 -0.72 -16.26 -8.41
CA SER A 83 -0.34 -17.61 -8.81
C SER A 83 -1.56 -18.52 -8.98
N ASP A 84 -1.44 -19.55 -9.81
CA ASP A 84 -2.51 -20.53 -10.01
C ASP A 84 -2.85 -21.29 -8.71
N GLU A 85 -1.86 -21.55 -7.86
CA GLU A 85 -2.04 -22.19 -6.55
C GLU A 85 -2.88 -21.33 -5.62
N SER A 86 -2.51 -20.06 -5.45
CA SER A 86 -3.28 -19.11 -4.62
C SER A 86 -4.68 -18.88 -5.19
N ARG A 87 -4.83 -18.87 -6.52
CA ARG A 87 -6.15 -18.79 -7.17
C ARG A 87 -7.01 -20.00 -6.82
N ALA A 88 -6.48 -21.21 -6.98
CA ALA A 88 -7.20 -22.45 -6.69
C ALA A 88 -7.63 -22.53 -5.21
N ALA A 89 -6.76 -22.13 -4.29
CA ALA A 89 -7.07 -22.08 -2.86
C ALA A 89 -8.20 -21.11 -2.50
N ALA A 90 -8.43 -20.09 -3.32
CA ALA A 90 -9.47 -19.08 -3.13
C ALA A 90 -10.83 -19.46 -3.76
N GLU A 91 -10.90 -20.50 -4.59
CA GLU A 91 -12.13 -20.85 -5.34
C GLU A 91 -13.29 -21.23 -4.42
N GLN A 92 -13.05 -22.13 -3.46
CA GLN A 92 -14.10 -22.57 -2.54
C GLN A 92 -14.58 -21.44 -1.62
N PRO A 93 -13.70 -20.69 -0.92
CA PRO A 93 -14.15 -19.55 -0.12
C PRO A 93 -14.90 -18.49 -0.93
N ALA A 94 -14.48 -18.22 -2.19
CA ALA A 94 -15.20 -17.29 -3.06
C ALA A 94 -16.60 -17.79 -3.45
N ALA A 95 -16.77 -19.10 -3.66
CA ALA A 95 -18.08 -19.70 -3.92
C ALA A 95 -19.00 -19.61 -2.68
N ASP A 96 -18.45 -19.82 -1.49
CA ASP A 96 -19.19 -19.73 -0.23
C ASP A 96 -19.65 -18.29 0.03
N ILE A 97 -18.75 -17.30 -0.13
CA ILE A 97 -19.08 -15.87 -0.05
C ILE A 97 -20.17 -15.51 -1.07
N ARG A 98 -20.02 -15.94 -2.33
CA ARG A 98 -21.03 -15.64 -3.36
C ARG A 98 -22.42 -16.14 -2.96
N THR A 99 -22.49 -17.34 -2.40
CA THR A 99 -23.76 -17.93 -1.94
C THR A 99 -24.37 -17.15 -0.78
N ALA A 100 -23.55 -16.75 0.19
CA ALA A 100 -23.99 -15.96 1.35
C ALA A 100 -24.47 -14.57 0.92
N LEU A 101 -23.70 -13.87 0.08
CA LEU A 101 -24.05 -12.52 -0.40
C LEU A 101 -25.29 -12.53 -1.32
N GLU A 102 -25.50 -13.56 -2.14
CA GLU A 102 -26.73 -13.68 -2.93
C GLU A 102 -27.96 -13.88 -2.03
N THR A 103 -27.79 -14.55 -0.88
CA THR A 103 -28.86 -14.71 0.11
C THR A 103 -29.24 -13.36 0.73
N LEU A 104 -28.24 -12.56 1.15
CA LEU A 104 -28.48 -11.20 1.67
C LEU A 104 -29.14 -10.29 0.64
N ARG A 105 -28.64 -10.34 -0.59
CA ARG A 105 -29.18 -9.55 -1.71
C ARG A 105 -30.65 -9.88 -1.98
N THR A 106 -31.01 -11.17 -1.97
CA THR A 106 -32.37 -11.61 -2.28
C THR A 106 -33.35 -11.44 -1.11
N SER A 107 -32.86 -11.41 0.13
CA SER A 107 -33.69 -11.09 1.30
C SER A 107 -33.94 -9.59 1.46
N GLY A 108 -33.05 -8.76 0.90
CA GLY A 108 -33.11 -7.30 1.03
C GLY A 108 -32.50 -6.77 2.33
N ASP A 109 -31.82 -7.63 3.10
CA ASP A 109 -31.19 -7.29 4.38
C ASP A 109 -29.74 -6.80 4.20
N LEU A 110 -29.47 -6.08 3.10
CA LEU A 110 -28.13 -5.65 2.77
C LEU A 110 -27.67 -4.51 3.69
N SER A 111 -26.57 -4.73 4.40
CA SER A 111 -25.84 -3.72 5.18
C SER A 111 -24.35 -4.06 5.20
N VAL A 112 -23.52 -3.10 5.57
CA VAL A 112 -22.06 -3.31 5.71
C VAL A 112 -21.78 -4.43 6.71
N GLU A 113 -22.43 -4.40 7.88
CA GLU A 113 -22.27 -5.40 8.95
C GLU A 113 -22.71 -6.79 8.47
N ALA A 114 -23.83 -6.91 7.76
CA ALA A 114 -24.28 -8.19 7.22
C ALA A 114 -23.31 -8.78 6.19
N VAL A 115 -22.67 -7.95 5.37
CA VAL A 115 -21.63 -8.40 4.43
C VAL A 115 -20.38 -8.88 5.17
N GLU A 116 -19.96 -8.17 6.22
CA GLU A 116 -18.85 -8.58 7.07
C GLU A 116 -19.12 -9.92 7.76
N ASP A 117 -20.31 -10.09 8.34
CA ASP A 117 -20.72 -11.34 8.99
C ASP A 117 -20.75 -12.51 7.99
N ALA A 118 -21.33 -12.31 6.81
CA ALA A 118 -21.38 -13.33 5.77
C ALA A 118 -19.98 -13.80 5.30
N ILE A 119 -19.02 -12.89 5.22
CA ILE A 119 -17.63 -13.22 4.86
C ILE A 119 -16.91 -13.87 6.05
N ALA A 120 -17.16 -13.42 7.28
CA ALA A 120 -16.59 -14.01 8.49
C ALA A 120 -17.07 -15.46 8.71
N ASP A 121 -18.33 -15.76 8.41
CA ASP A 121 -18.91 -17.09 8.47
C ASP A 121 -18.27 -18.06 7.45
N ALA A 122 -17.70 -17.54 6.36
CA ALA A 122 -16.85 -18.30 5.43
C ALA A 122 -15.43 -18.57 5.98
N GLY A 123 -15.16 -18.19 7.23
CA GLY A 123 -13.90 -18.45 7.93
C GLY A 123 -12.78 -17.47 7.59
N LEU A 124 -13.09 -16.34 6.94
CA LEU A 124 -12.11 -15.33 6.56
C LEU A 124 -12.08 -14.18 7.57
N SER A 125 -10.96 -13.45 7.60
CA SER A 125 -10.74 -12.33 8.52
C SER A 125 -9.97 -11.20 7.83
N GLY A 126 -9.91 -10.02 8.47
CA GLY A 126 -9.29 -8.84 7.85
C GLY A 126 -10.14 -8.29 6.70
N ILE A 127 -11.46 -8.33 6.87
CA ILE A 127 -12.45 -7.90 5.89
C ILE A 127 -12.38 -6.38 5.74
N GLN A 128 -12.34 -5.91 4.50
CA GLN A 128 -12.42 -4.51 4.11
C GLN A 128 -13.78 -4.31 3.45
N THR A 129 -14.51 -3.28 3.87
CA THR A 129 -15.80 -2.90 3.30
C THR A 129 -15.83 -1.42 2.97
N LEU A 130 -16.58 -1.05 1.95
CA LEU A 130 -16.84 0.33 1.56
C LEU A 130 -18.26 0.46 1.02
N GLY A 131 -18.96 1.52 1.41
CA GLY A 131 -20.29 1.83 0.88
C GLY A 131 -21.34 1.87 1.98
N ASP A 132 -22.58 1.53 1.61
CA ASP A 132 -23.75 1.56 2.47
C ASP A 132 -24.79 0.50 2.05
N GLU A 133 -25.98 0.56 2.66
CA GLU A 133 -27.12 -0.33 2.37
C GLU A 133 -27.55 -0.41 0.89
N ARG A 134 -27.13 0.53 0.04
CA ARG A 134 -27.43 0.48 -1.41
C ARG A 134 -26.44 -0.38 -2.18
N ALA A 135 -25.16 -0.33 -1.79
CA ALA A 135 -24.08 -1.06 -2.41
C ALA A 135 -22.90 -1.15 -1.44
N VAL A 136 -22.38 -2.36 -1.24
CA VAL A 136 -21.22 -2.64 -0.40
C VAL A 136 -20.16 -3.30 -1.27
N ALA A 137 -19.06 -2.58 -1.49
CA ALA A 137 -17.83 -3.16 -1.99
C ALA A 137 -17.09 -3.87 -0.85
N PHE A 138 -16.51 -5.03 -1.13
CA PHE A 138 -15.79 -5.83 -0.15
C PHE A 138 -14.48 -6.36 -0.70
N GLY A 139 -13.53 -6.60 0.20
CA GLY A 139 -12.27 -7.26 -0.11
C GLY A 139 -11.71 -7.96 1.12
N VAL A 140 -11.20 -9.18 0.95
CA VAL A 140 -10.66 -9.98 2.04
C VAL A 140 -9.47 -10.79 1.54
N ALA A 141 -8.46 -10.98 2.39
CA ALA A 141 -7.29 -11.78 2.05
C ALA A 141 -7.68 -13.25 1.84
N ALA A 142 -7.21 -13.85 0.75
CA ALA A 142 -7.44 -15.26 0.47
C ALA A 142 -6.43 -16.15 1.25
N PRO A 143 -6.77 -17.42 1.56
CA PRO A 143 -5.98 -18.28 2.46
C PRO A 143 -4.52 -18.46 2.07
N GLU A 144 -4.23 -18.61 0.77
CA GLU A 144 -2.87 -18.83 0.25
C GLU A 144 -2.31 -17.62 -0.51
N GLY A 145 -2.85 -16.43 -0.23
CA GLY A 145 -2.42 -15.17 -0.83
C GLY A 145 -3.38 -14.63 -1.89
N GLY A 146 -3.26 -13.33 -2.17
CA GLY A 146 -4.23 -12.60 -2.98
C GLY A 146 -5.47 -12.19 -2.20
N CYS A 147 -6.54 -11.89 -2.93
CA CYS A 147 -7.77 -11.31 -2.43
C CYS A 147 -8.99 -11.96 -3.09
N ILE A 148 -10.06 -12.11 -2.29
CA ILE A 148 -11.43 -12.26 -2.78
C ILE A 148 -12.10 -10.91 -2.61
N PHE A 149 -12.68 -10.38 -3.68
CA PHE A 149 -13.23 -9.02 -3.69
C PHE A 149 -14.43 -8.91 -4.61
N GLY A 150 -15.20 -7.84 -4.47
CA GLY A 150 -16.32 -7.56 -5.35
C GLY A 150 -17.25 -6.52 -4.76
N GLU A 151 -18.48 -6.52 -5.24
CA GLU A 151 -19.55 -5.64 -4.78
C GLU A 151 -20.86 -6.41 -4.73
N VAL A 152 -21.68 -6.08 -3.73
CA VAL A 152 -23.06 -6.52 -3.63
C VAL A 152 -23.99 -5.31 -3.52
N SER A 153 -25.04 -5.31 -4.34
CA SER A 153 -26.17 -4.38 -4.31
C SER A 153 -27.45 -5.15 -4.62
N ALA A 154 -28.60 -4.47 -4.61
CA ALA A 154 -29.86 -5.10 -5.03
C ALA A 154 -29.79 -5.64 -6.48
N GLU A 155 -29.06 -4.96 -7.36
CA GLU A 155 -29.02 -5.27 -8.80
C GLU A 155 -27.83 -6.14 -9.19
N VAL A 156 -26.70 -6.00 -8.51
CA VAL A 156 -25.41 -6.58 -8.91
C VAL A 156 -24.82 -7.39 -7.76
N LEU A 157 -24.29 -8.56 -8.09
CA LEU A 157 -23.35 -9.29 -7.24
C LEU A 157 -22.14 -9.69 -8.08
N SER A 158 -20.96 -9.23 -7.68
CA SER A 158 -19.67 -9.69 -8.20
C SER A 158 -18.84 -10.30 -7.07
N VAL A 159 -18.16 -11.40 -7.39
CA VAL A 159 -17.17 -12.02 -6.50
C VAL A 159 -16.04 -12.54 -7.39
N GLU A 160 -14.88 -11.94 -7.23
CA GLU A 160 -13.68 -12.14 -8.04
C GLU A 160 -12.48 -12.54 -7.18
N ILE A 161 -11.53 -13.21 -7.82
CA ILE A 161 -10.27 -13.68 -7.22
C ILE A 161 -9.11 -13.03 -8.00
N GLY A 162 -8.24 -12.33 -7.27
CA GLY A 162 -7.07 -11.66 -7.86
C GLY A 162 -5.98 -11.39 -6.84
N GLY A 163 -4.84 -10.85 -7.27
CA GLY A 163 -3.79 -10.44 -6.35
C GLY A 163 -4.21 -9.21 -5.52
N VAL A 164 -3.38 -8.88 -4.53
CA VAL A 164 -3.48 -7.60 -3.82
C VAL A 164 -3.30 -6.43 -4.79
N ILE A 165 -3.86 -5.27 -4.47
CA ILE A 165 -3.53 -4.05 -5.22
C ILE A 165 -2.10 -3.61 -4.90
N MET A 166 -1.50 -2.78 -5.75
CA MET A 166 -0.12 -2.27 -5.55
C MET A 166 0.07 -1.52 -4.22
N ASP A 167 -1.00 -0.96 -3.66
CA ASP A 167 -1.03 -0.36 -2.31
C ASP A 167 -1.05 -1.40 -1.15
N GLY A 168 -1.11 -2.70 -1.47
CA GLY A 168 -1.03 -3.81 -0.51
C GLY A 168 -2.37 -4.29 0.06
N GLY A 169 -3.48 -3.63 -0.27
CA GLY A 169 -4.82 -3.97 0.19
C GLY A 169 -5.61 -4.91 -0.74
N CYS A 170 -6.87 -5.19 -0.37
CA CYS A 170 -7.82 -5.88 -1.24
C CYS A 170 -8.82 -4.92 -1.90
N LEU A 171 -9.03 -3.75 -1.28
CA LEU A 171 -9.74 -2.60 -1.84
C LEU A 171 -8.80 -1.38 -1.95
N PRO A 172 -9.03 -0.49 -2.94
CA PRO A 172 -8.36 0.80 -3.02
C PRO A 172 -8.61 1.63 -1.76
N ALA A 173 -7.59 2.35 -1.30
CA ALA A 173 -7.79 3.35 -0.25
C ALA A 173 -8.78 4.43 -0.72
N VAL A 174 -9.72 4.79 0.15
CA VAL A 174 -10.54 5.98 -0.04
C VAL A 174 -9.71 7.20 0.34
N GLY A 175 -9.60 8.17 -0.58
CA GLY A 175 -8.94 9.45 -0.28
C GLY A 175 -9.61 10.12 0.92
N HIS A 176 -8.79 10.63 1.84
CA HIS A 176 -9.22 11.37 3.04
C HIS A 176 -9.22 12.88 2.79
#